data_AF-A0A3A6VME7-F1
#
_entry.id   AF-A0A3A6VME7-F1
#
_cell.length_a   1.000
_cell.length_b   1.000
_cell.length_c   1.000
_cell.angle_alpha   90.00
_cell.angle_beta   90.00
_cell.angle_gamma   90.00
#
_symmetry.space_group_name_H-M   'P 1'
#
loop_
_entity.id
_entity.type
_entity.pdbx_description
1 polymer ?
#
loop_
_entity_poly.entity_id
_entity_poly.type
_entity_poly.pdbx_seq_one_letter_code
_entity_poly.pdbx_strand_id
1 'polypeptide(L)'
;MFGRLWLRLPACLPALDLSKMVLGRMPAETTFESVKHQFEQELHRVGLKRFQENIHAEKLILEQLLRQREELTKKIDEECLNPALRRCANGHDVKGLFWSNMQGNLAKIQSKKERVEMDEMIDWLCARRRFLKEWNNLSVDKELNCSASPTL
;
A
#
# COMPACT_ATOMS: atom_id res chain seq x y z
N MET A 1 8.68 5.82 50.82
CA MET A 1 9.45 6.67 49.87
C MET A 1 10.02 5.76 48.78
N PHE A 2 10.23 6.29 47.57
CA PHE A 2 10.41 5.59 46.27
C PHE A 2 9.09 5.11 45.63
N GLY A 3 8.77 5.38 44.37
CA GLY A 3 9.46 6.12 43.32
C GLY A 3 8.47 6.45 42.19
N ARG A 4 8.65 7.63 41.58
CA ARG A 4 7.90 8.09 40.41
C ARG A 4 8.16 7.13 39.24
N LEU A 5 7.11 6.57 38.63
CA LEU A 5 7.20 5.99 37.29
C LEU A 5 6.21 6.68 36.34
N TRP A 6 6.74 7.74 35.73
CA TRP A 6 6.53 8.17 34.34
C TRP A 6 5.20 7.78 33.69
N LEU A 7 4.26 8.73 33.72
CA LEU A 7 3.34 9.00 32.62
C LEU A 7 4.19 9.15 31.34
N ARG A 8 4.26 8.10 30.52
CA ARG A 8 4.72 8.25 29.14
C ARG A 8 3.65 9.07 28.43
N LEU A 9 3.97 10.32 28.13
CA LEU A 9 3.31 11.11 27.10
C LEU A 9 3.10 10.21 25.87
N PRO A 10 1.96 10.30 25.16
CA PRO A 10 1.93 9.83 23.79
C PRO A 10 3.00 10.64 23.06
N ALA A 11 4.03 9.95 22.55
CA ALA A 11 4.95 10.58 21.63
C ALA A 11 4.08 11.10 20.47
N CYS A 12 3.99 12.43 20.33
CA CYS A 12 3.44 13.06 19.14
C CYS A 12 4.23 12.48 17.96
N LEU A 13 3.64 11.49 17.29
CA LEU A 13 4.14 11.05 16.02
C LEU A 13 4.12 12.29 15.13
N PRO A 14 5.23 12.65 14.46
CA PRO A 14 5.22 13.79 13.56
C PRO A 14 4.09 13.58 12.57
N ALA A 15 3.16 14.54 12.52
CA ALA A 15 2.10 14.57 11.53
C ALA A 15 2.74 14.29 10.17
N LEU A 16 2.31 13.19 9.53
CA LEU A 16 2.89 12.80 8.25
C LEU A 16 2.57 13.91 7.27
N ASP A 17 3.60 14.55 6.70
CA ASP A 17 3.42 15.57 5.67
C ASP A 17 2.93 14.89 4.39
N LEU A 18 1.62 14.80 4.29
CA LEU A 18 0.90 14.13 3.22
C LEU A 18 1.10 14.79 1.85
N SER A 19 1.53 16.06 1.80
CA SER A 19 1.89 16.74 0.55
C SER A 19 3.07 16.06 -0.17
N LYS A 20 3.84 15.24 0.56
CA LYS A 20 4.96 14.45 0.05
C LYS A 20 4.62 12.97 -0.14
N MET A 21 3.34 12.58 0.00
CA MET A 21 2.96 11.18 -0.10
C MET A 21 3.15 10.66 -1.53
N VAL A 22 4.12 9.77 -1.70
CA VAL A 22 4.38 9.11 -2.99
C VAL A 22 3.27 8.09 -3.25
N LEU A 23 2.50 8.31 -4.32
CA LEU A 23 1.41 7.46 -4.78
C LEU A 23 1.88 6.29 -5.67
N GLY A 24 3.15 5.92 -5.56
CA GLY A 24 3.73 4.78 -6.27
C GLY A 24 3.62 4.91 -7.78
N ARG A 25 3.08 3.87 -8.42
CA ARG A 25 2.90 3.77 -9.88
C ARG A 25 1.56 4.34 -10.37
N MET A 26 0.83 5.05 -9.53
CA MET A 26 -0.42 5.68 -9.94
C MET A 26 -0.20 6.71 -11.07
N PRO A 27 -1.22 6.93 -11.93
CA PRO A 27 -1.18 7.98 -12.94
C PRO A 27 -0.87 9.35 -12.33
N ALA A 28 -0.17 10.21 -13.06
CA ALA A 28 0.28 11.52 -12.57
C ALA A 28 -0.87 12.44 -12.16
N GLU A 29 -2.06 12.23 -12.74
CA GLU A 29 -3.29 12.93 -12.42
C GLU A 29 -3.83 12.55 -11.02
N THR A 30 -3.45 11.38 -10.51
CA THR A 30 -3.83 10.93 -9.17
C THR A 30 -2.93 11.63 -8.15
N THR A 31 -3.44 12.72 -7.60
CA THR A 31 -2.78 13.51 -6.55
C THR A 31 -3.29 13.13 -5.17
N PHE A 32 -2.53 13.46 -4.14
CA PHE A 32 -2.96 13.30 -2.75
C PHE A 32 -4.35 13.92 -2.50
N GLU A 33 -4.55 15.17 -2.91
CA GLU A 33 -5.83 15.86 -2.75
C GLU A 33 -6.98 15.17 -3.48
N SER A 34 -6.73 14.61 -4.67
CA SER A 34 -7.75 13.86 -5.40
C SER A 34 -8.21 12.61 -4.66
N VAL A 35 -7.28 11.85 -4.05
CA VAL A 35 -7.62 10.65 -3.27
C VAL A 35 -8.33 11.02 -1.97
N LYS A 36 -7.90 12.09 -1.30
CA LYS A 36 -8.59 12.64 -0.13
C LYS A 36 -10.03 12.98 -0.45
N HIS A 37 -10.24 13.71 -1.55
CA HIS A 37 -11.57 14.13 -1.96
C HIS A 37 -12.47 12.94 -2.28
N GLN A 38 -11.96 11.94 -3.01
CA GLN A 38 -12.70 10.70 -3.28
C GLN A 38 -13.08 9.97 -1.99
N PHE A 39 -12.19 9.92 -1.01
CA PHE A 39 -12.40 9.26 0.27
C PHE A 39 -13.49 9.96 1.10
N GLU A 40 -13.44 11.29 1.19
CA GLU A 40 -14.46 12.10 1.88
C GLU A 40 -15.83 11.98 1.18
N GLN A 41 -15.86 12.06 -0.15
CA GLN A 41 -17.09 11.88 -0.93
C GLN A 41 -17.70 10.49 -0.73
N GLU A 42 -16.88 9.44 -0.71
CA GLU A 42 -17.34 8.08 -0.46
C GLU A 42 -17.99 7.98 0.93
N LEU A 43 -17.31 8.47 1.97
CA LEU A 43 -17.84 8.48 3.33
C LEU A 43 -19.20 9.18 3.41
N HIS A 44 -19.33 10.36 2.80
CA HIS A 44 -20.59 11.09 2.74
C HIS A 44 -21.69 10.34 1.98
N ARG A 45 -21.32 9.62 0.91
CA ARG A 45 -22.27 8.91 0.05
C ARG A 45 -22.78 7.61 0.65
N VAL A 46 -21.90 6.79 1.22
CA VAL A 46 -22.27 5.44 1.71
C VAL A 46 -22.57 5.41 3.20
N GLY A 47 -22.15 6.44 3.95
CA GLY A 47 -22.26 6.51 5.40
C GLY A 47 -21.22 5.65 6.13
N LEU A 48 -20.97 5.98 7.40
CA LEU A 48 -19.86 5.43 8.18
C LEU A 48 -19.83 3.91 8.25
N LYS A 49 -20.98 3.25 8.44
CA LYS A 49 -21.04 1.79 8.59
C LYS A 49 -20.59 1.05 7.32
N ARG A 50 -21.17 1.41 6.17
CA ARG A 50 -20.78 0.81 4.88
C ARG A 50 -19.36 1.18 4.50
N PHE A 51 -18.94 2.39 4.84
CA PHE A 51 -17.56 2.81 4.64
C PHE A 51 -16.56 1.90 5.39
N GLN A 52 -16.84 1.59 6.66
CA GLN A 52 -16.02 0.66 7.44
C GLN A 52 -16.00 -0.76 6.84
N GLU A 53 -17.14 -1.24 6.34
CA GLU A 53 -17.24 -2.53 5.65
C GLU A 53 -16.38 -2.53 4.36
N ASN A 54 -16.43 -1.46 3.56
CA ASN A 54 -15.61 -1.29 2.36
C ASN A 54 -14.11 -1.31 2.70
N ILE A 55 -13.70 -0.54 3.70
CA ILE A 55 -12.30 -0.50 4.16
C ILE A 55 -11.82 -1.89 4.64
N HIS A 56 -12.69 -2.66 5.29
CA HIS A 56 -12.37 -4.03 5.67
C HIS A 56 -12.18 -4.94 4.45
N ALA A 57 -13.07 -4.84 3.46
CA ALA A 57 -12.94 -5.58 2.21
C ALA A 57 -11.66 -5.20 1.45
N GLU A 58 -11.34 -3.91 1.34
CA GLU A 58 -10.10 -3.40 0.75
C GLU A 58 -8.85 -3.99 1.40
N LYS A 59 -8.86 -4.14 2.73
CA LYS A 59 -7.76 -4.77 3.47
C LYS A 59 -7.56 -6.23 3.03
N LEU A 60 -8.64 -7.00 2.90
CA LEU A 60 -8.58 -8.40 2.48
C LEU A 60 -8.09 -8.52 1.02
N ILE A 61 -8.57 -7.65 0.14
CA ILE A 61 -8.12 -7.58 -1.26
C ILE A 61 -6.61 -7.28 -1.33
N LEU A 62 -6.13 -6.30 -0.54
CA LEU A 62 -4.71 -5.98 -0.49
C LEU A 62 -3.86 -7.18 -0.02
N GLU A 63 -4.30 -7.88 1.03
CA GLU A 63 -3.61 -9.07 1.51
C GLU A 63 -3.56 -10.18 0.45
N GLN A 64 -4.65 -10.37 -0.29
CA GLN A 64 -4.71 -11.33 -1.39
C GLN A 64 -3.76 -10.95 -2.53
N LEU A 65 -3.77 -9.69 -2.98
CA LEU A 65 -2.90 -9.20 -4.05
C LEU A 65 -1.42 -9.31 -3.68
N LEU A 66 -1.06 -9.02 -2.42
CA LEU A 66 0.31 -9.17 -1.95
C LEU A 66 0.77 -10.63 -1.97
N ARG A 67 -0.09 -11.58 -1.58
CA ARG A 67 0.20 -13.02 -1.69
C ARG A 67 0.35 -13.46 -3.14
N GLN A 68 -0.57 -13.06 -4.01
CA GLN A 68 -0.49 -13.36 -5.44
C GLN A 68 0.81 -12.83 -6.06
N ARG A 69 1.20 -11.59 -5.72
CA ARG A 69 2.47 -11.02 -6.18
C ARG A 69 3.66 -11.84 -5.71
N GLU A 70 3.67 -12.28 -4.45
CA GLU A 70 4.74 -13.10 -3.90
C GLU A 70 4.84 -14.46 -4.61
N GLU A 71 3.70 -15.12 -4.84
CA GLU A 71 3.63 -16.40 -5.56
C GLU A 71 4.13 -16.25 -7.01
N LEU A 72 3.70 -15.20 -7.72
CA LEU A 72 4.18 -14.92 -9.07
C LEU A 72 5.67 -14.61 -9.09
N THR A 73 6.18 -13.86 -8.09
CA THR A 73 7.61 -13.58 -7.98
C THR A 73 8.41 -14.87 -7.80
N LYS A 74 7.95 -15.78 -6.93
CA LYS A 74 8.57 -17.10 -6.75
C LYS A 74 8.59 -17.92 -8.04
N LYS A 75 7.47 -17.96 -8.78
CA LYS A 75 7.41 -18.64 -10.08
C LYS A 75 8.36 -18.04 -11.11
N ILE A 76 8.44 -16.72 -11.19
CA ILE A 76 9.38 -16.03 -12.07
C ILE A 76 10.82 -16.37 -11.68
N ASP A 77 11.12 -16.40 -10.38
CA ASP A 77 12.45 -16.74 -9.90
C ASP A 77 12.82 -18.18 -10.27
N GLU A 78 11.91 -19.14 -10.06
CA GLU A 78 12.12 -20.56 -10.34
C GLU A 78 12.21 -20.89 -11.83
N GLU A 79 11.33 -20.31 -12.65
CA GLU A 79 11.19 -20.68 -14.07
C GLU A 79 12.02 -19.80 -15.01
N CYS A 80 12.40 -18.58 -14.60
CA CYS A 80 13.10 -17.62 -15.46
C CYS A 80 14.46 -17.21 -14.89
N LEU A 81 14.51 -16.69 -13.66
CA LEU A 81 15.74 -16.11 -13.09
C LEU A 81 16.78 -17.18 -12.76
N ASN A 82 16.40 -18.19 -11.98
CA ASN A 82 17.30 -19.25 -11.52
C ASN A 82 17.91 -20.06 -12.69
N PRO A 83 17.17 -20.42 -13.75
CA PRO A 83 17.75 -21.03 -14.94
C PRO A 83 18.79 -20.13 -15.63
N ALA A 84 18.52 -18.82 -15.73
CA ALA A 84 19.47 -17.88 -16.31
C ALA A 84 20.74 -17.75 -15.46
N LEU A 85 20.59 -17.66 -14.13
CA LEU A 85 21.71 -17.61 -13.18
C LEU A 85 22.56 -18.89 -13.25
N ARG A 86 21.94 -20.08 -13.25
CA ARG A 86 22.66 -21.36 -13.38
C ARG A 86 23.41 -21.45 -14.71
N ARG A 87 22.77 -21.03 -15.81
CA ARG A 87 23.40 -21.03 -17.13
C ARG A 87 24.62 -20.11 -17.17
N CYS A 88 24.50 -18.91 -16.61
CA CYS A 88 25.60 -17.96 -16.48
C CYS A 88 26.74 -18.52 -15.61
N ALA A 89 26.41 -19.15 -14.47
CA ALA A 89 27.38 -19.77 -13.59
C ALA A 89 28.17 -20.90 -14.27
N ASN A 90 27.55 -21.61 -15.21
CA ASN A 90 28.20 -22.64 -16.03
C ASN A 90 29.03 -22.05 -17.20
N GLY A 91 29.18 -20.73 -17.29
CA GLY A 91 29.97 -20.06 -18.33
C GLY A 91 29.29 -19.98 -19.70
N HIS A 92 28.00 -20.31 -19.79
CA HIS A 92 27.25 -20.22 -21.04
C HIS A 92 26.62 -18.84 -21.23
N ASP A 93 26.53 -18.40 -22.49
CA ASP A 93 25.82 -17.17 -22.83
C ASP A 93 24.32 -17.29 -22.51
N VAL A 94 23.80 -16.25 -21.86
CA VAL A 94 22.39 -16.08 -21.49
C VAL A 94 21.62 -15.26 -22.52
N LYS A 95 22.29 -14.72 -23.54
CA LYS A 95 21.67 -13.90 -24.60
C LYS A 95 21.09 -14.77 -25.72
N GLY A 96 20.59 -14.10 -26.76
CA GLY A 96 20.08 -14.73 -27.97
C GLY A 96 18.85 -15.60 -27.70
N LEU A 97 18.83 -16.81 -28.29
CA LEU A 97 17.68 -17.71 -28.23
C LEU A 97 17.27 -18.07 -26.80
N PHE A 98 18.23 -18.24 -25.89
CA PHE A 98 17.94 -18.53 -24.49
C PHE A 98 17.15 -17.38 -23.84
N TRP A 99 17.62 -16.15 -24.02
CA TRP A 99 16.93 -14.96 -23.51
C TRP A 99 15.53 -14.81 -24.07
N SER A 100 15.36 -14.99 -25.39
CA SER A 100 14.04 -14.92 -26.03
C SER A 100 13.07 -15.97 -25.47
N ASN A 101 13.56 -17.19 -25.21
CA ASN A 101 12.75 -18.22 -24.56
C ASN A 101 12.38 -17.85 -23.11
N MET A 102 13.32 -17.30 -22.33
CA MET A 102 13.04 -16.82 -20.97
C MET A 102 12.00 -15.69 -20.95
N GLN A 103 12.09 -14.75 -21.88
CA GLN A 103 11.10 -13.68 -22.04
C GLN A 103 9.72 -14.25 -22.41
N GLY A 104 9.67 -15.27 -23.28
CA GLY A 104 8.43 -15.98 -23.61
C GLY A 104 7.82 -16.72 -22.41
N ASN A 105 8.66 -17.34 -21.57
CA ASN A 105 8.19 -17.98 -20.33
C ASN A 105 7.67 -16.96 -19.33
N LEU A 106 8.39 -15.85 -19.13
CA LEU A 106 7.95 -14.75 -18.28
C LEU A 106 6.56 -14.25 -18.69
N ALA A 107 6.34 -14.04 -19.99
CA ALA A 107 5.05 -13.58 -20.52
C ALA A 107 3.90 -14.59 -20.31
N LYS A 108 4.19 -15.89 -20.17
CA LYS A 108 3.18 -16.92 -19.83
C LYS A 108 2.84 -16.93 -18.34
N ILE A 109 3.80 -16.60 -17.48
CA ILE A 109 3.59 -16.54 -16.03
C ILE A 109 2.78 -15.29 -15.68
N GLN A 110 3.18 -14.14 -16.21
CA GLN A 110 2.48 -12.88 -15.99
C GLN A 110 2.77 -11.92 -17.15
N SER A 111 1.72 -11.37 -17.75
CA SER A 111 1.90 -10.32 -18.74
C SER A 111 2.37 -9.02 -18.07
N LYS A 112 3.10 -8.20 -18.84
CA LYS A 112 3.53 -6.87 -18.36
C LYS A 112 2.35 -6.02 -17.90
N LYS A 113 1.20 -6.11 -18.61
CA LYS A 113 0.00 -5.35 -18.30
C LYS A 113 -0.58 -5.76 -16.93
N GLU A 114 -0.80 -7.06 -16.72
CA GLU A 114 -1.32 -7.58 -15.45
C GLU A 114 -0.41 -7.23 -14.27
N ARG A 115 0.91 -7.26 -14.47
CA ARG A 115 1.87 -6.86 -13.44
C ARG A 115 1.69 -5.40 -13.05
N VAL A 116 1.60 -4.51 -14.04
CA VAL A 116 1.42 -3.06 -13.82
C VAL A 116 0.09 -2.79 -13.12
N GLU A 117 -1.01 -3.37 -13.60
CA GLU A 117 -2.34 -3.19 -12.99
C GLU A 117 -2.38 -3.69 -11.54
N MET A 118 -1.76 -4.84 -11.24
CA MET A 118 -1.65 -5.35 -9.87
C MET A 118 -0.84 -4.40 -8.98
N ASP A 119 0.29 -3.93 -9.47
CA ASP A 119 1.18 -3.02 -8.77
C ASP A 119 0.51 -1.66 -8.49
N GLU A 120 -0.22 -1.11 -9.45
CA GLU A 120 -1.03 0.11 -9.31
C GLU A 120 -2.15 -0.09 -8.28
N MET A 121 -2.87 -1.21 -8.33
CA MET A 121 -3.94 -1.51 -7.37
C MET A 121 -3.39 -1.63 -5.94
N ILE A 122 -2.24 -2.29 -5.77
CA ILE A 122 -1.55 -2.39 -4.47
C ILE A 122 -1.17 -0.99 -3.97
N ASP A 123 -0.59 -0.15 -4.83
CA ASP A 123 -0.18 1.20 -4.47
C ASP A 123 -1.39 2.07 -4.06
N TRP A 124 -2.51 1.96 -4.80
CA TRP A 124 -3.76 2.65 -4.48
C TRP A 124 -4.35 2.23 -3.13
N LEU A 125 -4.46 0.92 -2.87
CA LEU A 125 -4.96 0.40 -1.58
C LEU A 125 -4.04 0.80 -0.43
N CYS A 126 -2.72 0.79 -0.65
CA CYS A 126 -1.75 1.25 0.34
C CYS A 126 -1.88 2.74 0.63
N ALA A 127 -2.07 3.57 -0.40
CA ALA A 127 -2.32 4.99 -0.26
C ALA A 127 -3.58 5.24 0.59
N ARG A 128 -4.72 4.62 0.23
CA ARG A 128 -5.99 4.75 0.98
C ARG A 128 -5.86 4.35 2.45
N ARG A 129 -5.11 3.29 2.74
CA ARG A 129 -4.87 2.88 4.13
C ARG A 129 -4.01 3.88 4.91
N ARG A 130 -3.07 4.57 4.25
CA ARG A 130 -2.32 5.68 4.89
C ARG A 130 -3.23 6.86 5.17
N PHE A 131 -4.11 7.22 4.25
CA PHE A 131 -5.15 8.24 4.49
C PHE A 131 -6.03 7.92 5.69
N LEU A 132 -6.55 6.69 5.76
CA LEU A 132 -7.38 6.26 6.88
C LEU A 132 -6.65 6.36 8.22
N LYS A 133 -5.38 5.94 8.27
CA LYS A 133 -4.56 6.06 9.49
C LYS A 133 -4.41 7.52 9.91
N GLU A 134 -4.16 8.41 8.97
CA GLU A 134 -4.03 9.83 9.25
C GLU A 134 -5.36 10.45 9.69
N TRP A 135 -6.46 10.10 9.02
CA TRP A 135 -7.79 10.56 9.42
C TRP A 135 -8.16 10.11 10.83
N ASN A 136 -7.81 8.88 11.21
CA ASN A 136 -7.99 8.39 12.58
C ASN A 136 -7.08 9.11 13.59
N ASN A 137 -5.87 9.51 13.20
CA ASN A 137 -5.01 10.32 14.07
C ASN A 137 -5.56 11.75 14.24
N LEU A 138 -6.03 12.35 13.14
CA LEU A 138 -6.70 13.66 13.12
C LEU A 138 -8.04 13.67 13.86
N SER A 139 -8.74 12.52 13.93
CA SER A 139 -9.99 12.41 14.69
C SER A 139 -9.72 12.26 16.20
N VAL A 140 -8.62 11.61 16.60
CA VAL A 140 -8.16 11.58 18.01
C VAL A 140 -7.83 12.99 18.50
N ASP A 141 -7.27 13.86 17.64
CA ASP A 141 -6.99 15.26 17.99
C ASP A 141 -8.24 16.18 17.96
N LYS A 142 -9.36 15.72 17.40
CA LYS A 142 -10.62 16.50 17.34
C LYS A 142 -11.56 16.30 18.54
N GLU A 143 -11.33 15.32 19.40
CA GLU A 143 -12.16 15.08 20.60
C GLU A 143 -11.66 15.76 21.89
N LEU A 144 -10.71 16.69 21.79
CA LEU A 144 -10.23 17.48 22.93
C LEU A 144 -10.58 18.97 22.77
N ASN A 145 -11.86 19.31 22.57
CA ASN A 145 -12.38 20.67 22.75
C ASN A 145 -13.92 20.75 22.88
N CYS A 146 -14.56 19.81 23.57
CA CYS A 146 -15.98 19.92 23.90
C CYS A 146 -16.24 19.53 25.36
N SER A 147 -15.74 20.33 26.32
CA SER A 147 -16.38 20.59 27.62
C SER A 147 -15.45 21.39 28.54
N ALA A 148 -15.38 22.69 28.31
CA ALA A 148 -14.98 23.61 29.37
C ALA A 148 -15.79 24.90 29.22
N SER A 149 -16.99 24.90 29.79
CA SER A 149 -17.66 26.07 30.36
C SER A 149 -18.87 25.58 31.17
N PRO A 150 -19.28 26.23 32.28
CA PRO A 150 -18.66 27.35 32.99
C PRO A 150 -18.45 27.06 34.49
N THR A 151 -17.61 27.86 35.16
CA THR A 151 -17.70 28.01 36.62
C THR A 151 -18.03 29.47 36.89
N LEU A 152 -19.26 29.70 37.36
CA LEU A 152 -19.61 30.85 38.20
C LEU A 152 -18.95 30.68 39.57
#